data_AF-A0A9E1VUS1-F1
#
_entry.id   AF-A0A9E1VUS1-F1
#
_cell.length_a   1.000
_cell.length_b   1.000
_cell.length_c   1.000
_cell.angle_alpha   90.00
_cell.angle_beta   90.00
_cell.angle_gamma   90.00
#
_symmetry.space_group_name_H-M   'P 1'
#
loop_
_entity.id
_entity.type
_entity.pdbx_description
1 polymer ?
#
loop_
_entity_poly.entity_id
_entity_poly.type
_entity_poly.pdbx_seq_one_letter_code
_entity_poly.pdbx_strand_id
1 'polypeptide(L)'
;MQSVYQLKYFILTLAVLTPSISWAEPGVIGHNFDLSSVETVNVTSIAGELQITTAVGPHGKIRATRGSSDRYCDVRINQNVNTLNLETYPAGPLDPSQMNELVSRGGCRINMHIELPEQVSLNINGKSTNLNIQAFNGSLSSQLEMASLTANNSHIDPLNAHIATGSINLSAVEGSSDIHLENGDISIQYFNTNPKEIDTLKVKVDSGNATFIAPASLNPKVALTTVKGNIRNEFPHLKGSSDLNLNFTVNKGNITILKTPVSGISPKTKEQIQNEMRKKAKEKAERKTRAELKKKTELREKAERKARAELKEKTEREEKAERSAKAERSAKAERSAK
;
A
#
# COMPACT_ATOMS: atom_id res chain seq x y z
N MET A 1 -38.17 -47.22 -16.91
CA MET A 1 -36.70 -47.42 -16.87
C MET A 1 -36.05 -46.40 -17.80
N GLN A 2 -35.63 -45.26 -17.28
CA GLN A 2 -34.88 -44.25 -18.04
C GLN A 2 -33.58 -43.98 -17.27
N SER A 3 -32.46 -44.39 -17.86
CA SER A 3 -31.12 -44.21 -17.30
C SER A 3 -30.56 -42.86 -17.77
N VAL A 4 -30.41 -41.93 -16.84
CA VAL A 4 -29.82 -40.60 -17.09
C VAL A 4 -28.33 -40.69 -16.81
N TYR A 5 -27.51 -40.72 -17.86
CA TYR A 5 -26.05 -40.67 -17.75
C TYR A 5 -25.61 -39.23 -17.41
N GLN A 6 -25.17 -39.02 -16.16
CA GLN A 6 -24.54 -37.77 -15.71
C GLN A 6 -23.04 -37.80 -16.09
N LEU A 7 -22.71 -37.18 -17.22
CA LEU A 7 -21.34 -36.95 -17.68
C LEU A 7 -20.69 -35.86 -16.81
N LYS A 8 -19.87 -36.23 -15.82
CA LYS A 8 -19.09 -35.28 -15.01
C LYS A 8 -17.87 -34.80 -15.82
N TYR A 9 -17.97 -33.59 -16.38
CA TYR A 9 -16.84 -32.88 -16.95
C TYR A 9 -15.83 -32.52 -15.84
N PHE A 10 -14.64 -33.12 -15.95
CA PHE A 10 -13.48 -32.78 -15.12
C PHE A 10 -12.78 -31.58 -15.77
N ILE A 11 -13.09 -30.37 -15.29
CA ILE A 11 -12.39 -29.15 -15.75
C ILE A 11 -11.03 -29.13 -15.03
N LEU A 12 -10.00 -29.59 -15.72
CA LEU A 12 -8.61 -29.51 -15.29
C LEU A 12 -8.14 -28.06 -15.53
N THR A 13 -8.20 -27.22 -14.50
CA THR A 13 -7.62 -25.87 -14.54
C THR A 13 -6.09 -26.00 -14.49
N LEU A 14 -5.45 -26.13 -15.65
CA LEU A 14 -4.02 -25.85 -15.77
C LEU A 14 -3.82 -24.35 -15.49
N ALA A 15 -3.18 -24.02 -14.38
CA ALA A 15 -2.62 -22.70 -14.17
C ALA A 15 -1.45 -22.57 -15.16
N VAL A 16 -1.74 -22.05 -16.35
CA VAL A 16 -0.73 -21.65 -17.32
C VAL A 16 0.02 -20.48 -16.68
N LEU A 17 1.22 -20.74 -16.17
CA LEU A 17 2.21 -19.71 -15.89
C LEU A 17 2.64 -19.13 -17.24
N THR A 18 1.83 -18.24 -17.81
CA THR A 18 2.26 -17.44 -18.95
C THR A 18 3.37 -16.52 -18.45
N PRO A 19 4.62 -16.63 -18.93
CA PRO A 19 5.59 -15.57 -18.69
C PRO A 19 4.97 -14.28 -19.24
N SER A 20 4.75 -13.30 -18.36
CA SER A 20 4.29 -11.98 -18.78
C SER A 20 5.41 -11.35 -19.58
N ILE A 21 5.36 -11.50 -20.90
CA ILE A 21 6.17 -10.72 -21.83
C ILE A 21 5.61 -9.30 -21.73
N SER A 22 6.18 -8.49 -20.84
CA SER A 22 5.89 -7.06 -20.80
C SER A 22 6.54 -6.44 -22.01
N TRP A 23 5.75 -6.17 -23.05
CA TRP A 23 6.16 -5.24 -24.09
C TRP A 23 6.50 -3.93 -23.40
N ALA A 24 7.76 -3.49 -23.51
CA ALA A 24 8.21 -2.24 -22.92
C ALA A 24 7.36 -1.11 -23.51
N GLU A 25 6.48 -0.53 -22.70
CA GLU A 25 5.73 0.67 -23.09
C GLU A 25 6.77 1.78 -23.36
N PRO A 26 6.85 2.33 -24.58
CA PRO A 26 7.82 3.38 -24.87
C PRO A 26 7.59 4.55 -23.91
N GLY A 27 8.66 4.96 -23.22
CA GLY A 27 8.62 6.04 -22.23
C GLY A 27 8.43 5.59 -20.78
N VAL A 28 8.35 4.28 -20.51
CA VAL A 28 8.38 3.74 -19.14
C VAL A 28 9.77 3.23 -18.78
N ILE A 29 10.32 3.76 -17.69
CA ILE A 29 11.56 3.29 -17.08
C ILE A 29 11.17 2.52 -15.81
N GLY A 30 11.49 1.23 -15.76
CA GLY A 30 11.19 0.37 -14.62
C GLY A 30 12.46 -0.25 -14.05
N HIS A 31 12.66 -0.13 -12.74
CA HIS A 31 13.78 -0.77 -12.04
C HIS A 31 13.33 -1.40 -10.72
N ASN A 32 13.83 -2.59 -10.45
CA ASN A 32 13.70 -3.25 -9.15
C ASN A 32 15.03 -3.11 -8.41
N PHE A 33 14.98 -2.89 -7.11
CA PHE A 33 16.16 -2.69 -6.25
C PHE A 33 16.12 -3.67 -5.10
N ASP A 34 17.30 -4.16 -4.72
CA ASP A 34 17.50 -4.70 -3.38
C ASP A 34 17.79 -3.54 -2.43
N LEU A 35 16.89 -3.29 -1.49
CA LEU A 35 16.95 -2.19 -0.54
C LEU A 35 17.21 -2.69 0.89
N SER A 36 17.69 -3.94 1.05
CA SER A 36 17.96 -4.52 2.36
C SER A 36 18.94 -3.72 3.22
N SER A 37 19.85 -2.97 2.59
CA SER A 37 20.83 -2.11 3.28
C SER A 37 20.53 -0.61 3.15
N VAL A 38 19.49 -0.23 2.39
CA VAL A 38 19.20 1.18 2.12
C VAL A 38 18.38 1.76 3.25
N GLU A 39 18.96 2.73 3.95
CA GLU A 39 18.31 3.42 5.07
C GLU A 39 17.61 4.70 4.60
N THR A 40 18.11 5.32 3.53
CA THR A 40 17.61 6.61 3.03
C THR A 40 17.36 6.58 1.53
N VAL A 41 16.20 7.09 1.11
CA VAL A 41 15.86 7.32 -0.30
C VAL A 41 15.70 8.81 -0.51
N ASN A 42 16.49 9.38 -1.43
CA ASN A 42 16.41 10.79 -1.81
C ASN A 42 15.75 10.89 -3.19
N VAL A 43 14.73 11.73 -3.31
CA VAL A 43 13.99 11.96 -4.56
C VAL A 43 14.00 13.45 -4.90
N THR A 44 14.62 13.80 -6.01
CA THR A 44 14.60 15.15 -6.58
C THR A 44 13.71 15.16 -7.82
N SER A 45 12.62 15.91 -7.78
CA SER A 45 11.63 15.98 -8.86
C SER A 45 11.41 17.42 -9.35
N ILE A 46 11.70 17.68 -10.63
CA ILE A 46 11.42 18.97 -11.25
C ILE A 46 9.91 19.21 -11.32
N ALA A 47 9.18 18.33 -12.02
CA ALA A 47 7.74 18.41 -12.12
C ALA A 47 7.11 17.03 -12.36
N GLY A 48 5.84 16.87 -11.98
CA GLY A 48 5.07 15.64 -12.22
C GLY A 48 4.35 15.12 -10.99
N GLU A 49 3.81 13.90 -11.10
CA GLU A 49 3.21 13.19 -9.97
C GLU A 49 4.22 12.22 -9.36
N LEU A 50 4.37 12.26 -8.04
CA LEU A 50 5.21 11.34 -7.26
C LEU A 50 4.31 10.52 -6.35
N GLN A 51 4.11 9.25 -6.68
CA GLN A 51 3.36 8.29 -5.88
C GLN A 51 4.32 7.42 -5.07
N ILE A 52 4.12 7.37 -3.75
CA ILE A 52 4.90 6.55 -2.82
C ILE A 52 4.00 5.52 -2.16
N THR A 53 4.41 4.26 -2.18
CA THR A 53 3.70 3.15 -1.52
C THR A 53 4.68 2.24 -0.79
N THR A 54 4.22 1.53 0.24
CA THR A 54 5.04 0.49 0.90
C THR A 54 5.05 -0.81 0.10
N ALA A 55 6.23 -1.38 -0.07
CA ALA A 55 6.49 -2.71 -0.61
C ALA A 55 6.55 -3.74 0.53
N VAL A 56 6.15 -4.98 0.24
CA VAL A 56 6.30 -6.09 1.17
C VAL A 56 7.68 -6.73 0.99
N GLY A 57 8.49 -6.71 2.04
CA GLY A 57 9.85 -7.27 2.04
C GLY A 57 10.94 -6.22 1.77
N PRO A 58 12.21 -6.63 1.57
CA PRO A 58 13.35 -5.72 1.48
C PRO A 58 13.57 -5.11 0.09
N HIS A 59 12.69 -5.38 -0.87
CA HIS A 59 12.86 -4.95 -2.26
C HIS A 59 12.03 -3.69 -2.54
N GLY A 60 12.61 -2.78 -3.32
CA GLY A 60 11.90 -1.62 -3.84
C GLY A 60 11.68 -1.72 -5.34
N LYS A 61 10.72 -0.94 -5.83
CA LYS A 61 10.44 -0.83 -7.27
C LYS A 61 10.20 0.62 -7.64
N ILE A 62 10.70 1.01 -8.80
CA ILE A 62 10.45 2.32 -9.38
C ILE A 62 9.87 2.11 -10.76
N ARG A 63 8.79 2.84 -11.04
CA ARG A 63 8.25 3.02 -12.38
C ARG A 63 8.15 4.51 -12.66
N ALA A 64 9.01 5.01 -13.54
CA ALA A 64 8.93 6.37 -14.06
C ALA A 64 8.28 6.35 -15.44
N THR A 65 7.32 7.23 -15.67
CA THR A 65 6.61 7.39 -16.94
C THR A 65 6.82 8.81 -17.43
N ARG A 66 7.43 8.95 -18.61
CA ARG A 66 7.61 10.24 -19.28
C ARG A 66 6.29 10.64 -19.94
N GLY A 67 5.91 11.91 -19.85
CA GLY A 67 4.81 12.41 -20.69
C GLY A 67 5.18 12.34 -22.17
N SER A 68 4.17 12.31 -23.04
CA SER A 68 4.37 12.21 -24.50
C SER A 68 5.20 13.36 -25.10
N SER A 69 5.22 14.51 -24.42
CA SER A 69 6.01 15.71 -24.74
C SER A 69 7.43 15.70 -24.16
N ASP A 70 7.76 14.75 -23.29
CA ASP A 70 8.88 14.85 -22.35
C ASP A 70 10.04 13.94 -22.79
N ARG A 71 10.32 13.93 -24.10
CA ARG A 71 11.44 13.15 -24.67
C ARG A 71 12.79 13.66 -24.17
N TYR A 72 12.83 14.91 -23.72
CA TYR A 72 13.98 15.58 -23.13
C TYR A 72 14.08 15.39 -21.63
N CYS A 73 13.41 14.40 -21.05
CA CYS A 73 13.42 14.12 -19.63
C CYS A 73 13.99 12.74 -19.36
N ASP A 74 14.80 12.63 -18.32
CA ASP A 74 15.30 11.36 -17.84
C ASP A 74 15.32 11.27 -16.31
N VAL A 75 15.49 10.06 -15.81
CA VAL A 75 15.64 9.76 -14.38
C VAL A 75 17.01 9.19 -14.13
N ARG A 76 17.80 9.86 -13.30
CA ARG A 76 19.09 9.37 -12.83
C ARG A 76 18.86 8.56 -11.57
N ILE A 77 19.40 7.37 -11.53
CA ILE A 77 19.28 6.45 -10.40
C ILE A 77 20.68 6.09 -9.93
N ASN A 78 21.01 6.49 -8.71
CA ASN A 78 22.30 6.22 -8.08
C ASN A 78 22.08 5.53 -6.74
N GLN A 79 22.39 4.23 -6.67
CA GLN A 79 22.36 3.46 -5.43
C GLN A 79 23.77 3.33 -4.85
N ASN A 80 23.92 3.75 -3.60
CA ASN A 80 25.06 3.45 -2.73
C ASN A 80 24.62 2.45 -1.64
N VAL A 81 25.53 2.06 -0.75
CA VAL A 81 25.27 1.03 0.27
C VAL A 81 24.04 1.36 1.12
N ASN A 82 23.95 2.58 1.64
CA ASN A 82 22.86 3.01 2.54
C ASN A 82 21.89 4.01 1.91
N THR A 83 22.12 4.45 0.67
CA THR A 83 21.36 5.54 0.05
C THR A 83 20.94 5.21 -1.38
N LEU A 84 19.69 5.50 -1.72
CA LEU A 84 19.18 5.48 -3.10
C LEU A 84 18.81 6.89 -3.51
N ASN A 85 19.44 7.42 -4.56
CA ASN A 85 19.15 8.76 -5.08
C ASN A 85 18.45 8.65 -6.43
N LEU A 86 17.31 9.33 -6.53
CA LEU A 86 16.46 9.41 -7.71
C LEU A 86 16.33 10.88 -8.10
N GLU A 87 16.74 11.23 -9.31
CA GLU A 87 16.74 12.63 -9.76
C GLU A 87 16.13 12.71 -11.16
N THR A 88 15.09 13.53 -11.33
CA THR A 88 14.59 13.87 -12.66
C THR A 88 15.38 15.04 -13.23
N TYR A 89 15.84 14.90 -14.47
CA TYR A 89 16.69 15.91 -15.11
C TYR A 89 16.42 16.00 -16.62
N PRO A 90 16.75 17.14 -17.25
CA PRO A 90 16.67 17.25 -18.71
C PRO A 90 17.73 16.37 -19.40
N ALA A 91 17.31 15.53 -20.35
CA ALA A 91 18.15 14.60 -21.07
C ALA A 91 19.05 15.31 -22.09
N GLY A 92 20.33 15.46 -21.75
CA GLY A 92 21.38 15.95 -22.66
C GLY A 92 21.54 17.47 -22.70
N PRO A 93 22.53 17.99 -23.46
CA PRO A 93 22.65 19.41 -23.73
C PRO A 93 21.45 19.84 -24.58
N LEU A 94 20.56 20.63 -23.99
CA LEU A 94 19.42 21.18 -24.70
C LEU A 94 19.86 22.44 -25.45
N ASP A 95 19.55 22.51 -26.73
CA ASP A 95 19.70 23.76 -27.47
C ASP A 95 18.68 24.82 -26.95
N PRO A 96 18.89 26.12 -27.23
CA PRO A 96 17.99 27.16 -26.73
C PRO A 96 16.52 26.99 -27.15
N SER A 97 16.25 26.39 -28.32
CA SER A 97 14.88 26.15 -28.78
C SER A 97 14.21 25.04 -27.98
N GLN A 98 14.94 23.96 -27.67
CA GLN A 98 14.49 22.87 -26.80
C GLN A 98 14.28 23.33 -25.37
N MET A 99 15.14 24.21 -24.85
CA MET A 99 14.95 24.84 -23.54
C MET A 99 13.68 25.68 -23.50
N ASN A 100 13.42 26.49 -24.53
CA ASN A 100 12.20 27.29 -24.61
C ASN A 100 10.95 26.39 -24.70
N GLU A 101 11.00 25.31 -25.48
CA GLU A 101 9.92 24.32 -25.53
C GLU A 101 9.68 23.69 -24.15
N LEU A 102 10.74 23.27 -23.45
CA LEU A 102 10.66 22.68 -22.12
C LEU A 102 10.05 23.67 -21.11
N VAL A 103 10.53 24.92 -21.08
CA VAL A 103 10.02 25.96 -20.18
C VAL A 103 8.56 26.29 -20.49
N SER A 104 8.21 26.46 -21.76
CA SER A 104 6.83 26.78 -22.17
C SER A 104 5.82 25.69 -21.82
N ARG A 105 6.27 24.44 -21.65
CA ARG A 105 5.44 23.29 -21.22
C ARG A 105 5.45 23.05 -19.70
N GLY A 106 6.10 23.91 -18.94
CA GLY A 106 6.18 23.78 -17.47
C GLY A 106 7.31 22.89 -16.98
N GLY A 107 8.36 22.71 -17.79
CA GLY A 107 9.58 22.02 -17.41
C GLY A 107 9.56 20.51 -17.66
N CYS A 108 10.51 19.83 -17.06
CA CYS A 108 10.65 18.39 -17.18
C CYS A 108 9.63 17.67 -16.29
N ARG A 109 8.63 17.04 -16.91
CA ARG A 109 7.53 16.34 -16.21
C ARG A 109 7.72 14.83 -16.27
N ILE A 110 7.92 14.20 -15.11
CA ILE A 110 8.03 12.75 -15.00
C ILE A 110 7.11 12.29 -13.88
N ASN A 111 6.22 11.36 -14.19
CA ASN A 111 5.41 10.71 -13.18
C ASN A 111 6.18 9.51 -12.63
N MET A 112 6.38 9.44 -11.32
CA MET A 112 7.12 8.38 -10.66
C MET A 112 6.22 7.65 -9.67
N HIS A 113 6.15 6.33 -9.77
CA HIS A 113 5.60 5.47 -8.74
C HIS A 113 6.74 4.68 -8.10
N ILE A 114 6.93 4.85 -6.80
CA ILE A 114 8.00 4.26 -6.00
C ILE A 114 7.37 3.38 -4.92
N GLU A 115 7.73 2.10 -4.94
CA GLU A 115 7.42 1.12 -3.90
C GLU A 115 8.67 0.95 -3.02
N LEU A 116 8.58 1.27 -1.73
CA LEU A 116 9.71 1.24 -0.78
C LEU A 116 9.44 0.27 0.38
N PRO A 117 10.44 -0.44 0.92
CA PRO A 117 10.26 -1.24 2.11
C PRO A 117 9.88 -0.37 3.31
N GLU A 118 9.35 -1.00 4.35
CA GLU A 118 9.09 -0.34 5.63
C GLU A 118 10.39 0.18 6.27
N GLN A 119 10.27 1.19 7.13
CA GLN A 119 11.35 1.76 7.96
C GLN A 119 12.45 2.51 7.20
N VAL A 120 12.19 2.94 5.96
CA VAL A 120 13.10 3.80 5.20
C VAL A 120 12.86 5.28 5.51
N SER A 121 13.93 6.06 5.53
CA SER A 121 13.84 7.52 5.57
C SER A 121 13.74 8.09 4.16
N LEU A 122 12.65 8.80 3.87
CA LEU A 122 12.38 9.36 2.55
C LEU A 122 12.62 10.87 2.57
N ASN A 123 13.52 11.35 1.72
CA ASN A 123 13.78 12.78 1.54
C ASN A 123 13.33 13.19 0.14
N ILE A 124 12.43 14.17 0.03
CA ILE A 124 11.86 14.62 -1.24
C ILE A 124 12.15 16.10 -1.41
N ASN A 125 12.79 16.46 -2.52
CA ASN A 125 12.90 17.83 -2.98
C ASN A 125 12.16 17.97 -4.32
N GLY A 126 11.19 18.86 -4.39
CA GLY A 126 10.32 18.97 -5.55
C GLY A 126 9.96 20.41 -5.89
N LYS A 127 10.00 20.79 -7.17
CA LYS A 127 9.59 22.14 -7.58
C LYS A 127 8.10 22.22 -7.91
N SER A 128 7.64 21.47 -8.91
CA SER A 128 6.24 21.44 -9.34
C SER A 128 5.66 20.03 -9.25
N THR A 129 5.65 19.46 -8.04
CA THR A 129 5.37 18.04 -7.82
C THR A 129 4.08 17.82 -7.04
N ASN A 130 3.22 16.91 -7.49
CA ASN A 130 2.10 16.41 -6.70
C ASN A 130 2.55 15.12 -6.01
N LEU A 131 2.72 15.16 -4.70
CA LEU A 131 3.19 14.04 -3.88
C LEU A 131 2.00 13.31 -3.27
N ASN A 132 1.84 12.02 -3.60
CA ASN A 132 0.78 11.15 -3.12
C ASN A 132 1.38 9.94 -2.40
N ILE A 133 1.16 9.86 -1.09
CA ILE A 133 1.74 8.83 -0.22
C ILE A 133 0.60 7.95 0.30
N GLN A 134 0.73 6.64 0.12
CA GLN A 134 -0.27 5.68 0.56
C GLN A 134 0.36 4.53 1.32
N ALA A 135 -0.17 4.29 2.54
CA ALA A 135 0.27 3.18 3.38
C ALA A 135 1.78 3.14 3.63
N PHE A 136 2.45 4.30 3.67
CA PHE A 136 3.89 4.39 3.91
C PHE A 136 4.21 4.19 5.39
N ASN A 137 5.26 3.43 5.70
CA ASN A 137 5.77 3.23 7.05
C ASN A 137 7.24 3.61 7.13
N GLY A 138 7.60 4.74 7.73
CA GLY A 138 8.96 5.25 7.76
C GLY A 138 9.03 6.72 8.21
N SER A 139 10.11 7.42 7.86
CA SER A 139 10.22 8.87 8.08
C SER A 139 10.13 9.62 6.76
N LEU A 140 9.61 10.86 6.79
CA LEU A 140 9.51 11.72 5.60
C LEU A 140 10.05 13.11 5.89
N SER A 141 10.99 13.56 5.07
CA SER A 141 11.35 14.97 4.94
C SER A 141 11.01 15.45 3.54
N SER A 142 10.21 16.49 3.39
CA SER A 142 9.86 17.04 2.07
C SER A 142 10.05 18.56 2.02
N GLN A 143 10.74 19.05 0.99
CA GLN A 143 10.85 20.46 0.63
C GLN A 143 10.25 20.65 -0.76
N LEU A 144 9.12 21.33 -0.84
CA LEU A 144 8.36 21.48 -2.09
C LEU A 144 8.04 22.95 -2.39
N GLU A 145 8.28 23.43 -3.61
CA GLU A 145 8.02 24.83 -3.97
C GLU A 145 6.54 25.07 -4.34
N MET A 146 6.03 24.38 -5.36
CA MET A 146 4.66 24.49 -5.89
C MET A 146 4.03 23.11 -5.98
N ALA A 147 3.40 22.65 -4.89
CA ALA A 147 3.07 21.24 -4.74
C ALA A 147 1.78 20.99 -3.97
N SER A 148 1.17 19.84 -4.25
CA SER A 148 0.20 19.24 -3.35
C SER A 148 0.82 18.03 -2.65
N LEU A 149 0.60 17.87 -1.35
CA LEU A 149 0.96 16.68 -0.59
C LEU A 149 -0.33 16.02 -0.13
N THR A 150 -0.54 14.78 -0.53
CA THR A 150 -1.60 13.92 -0.03
C THR A 150 -0.98 12.70 0.63
N ALA A 151 -1.34 12.42 1.88
CA ALA A 151 -0.87 11.22 2.58
C ALA A 151 -2.05 10.51 3.25
N ASN A 152 -2.23 9.22 2.95
CA ASN A 152 -3.38 8.44 3.41
C ASN A 152 -2.97 7.12 4.05
N ASN A 153 -3.48 6.85 5.25
CA ASN A 153 -3.27 5.60 6.01
C ASN A 153 -1.79 5.24 6.22
N SER A 154 -0.95 6.24 6.48
CA SER A 154 0.51 6.07 6.61
C SER A 154 0.96 6.23 8.06
N HIS A 155 2.01 5.53 8.46
CA HIS A 155 2.71 5.72 9.73
C HIS A 155 4.02 6.45 9.43
N ILE A 156 4.05 7.77 9.63
CA ILE A 156 5.18 8.62 9.24
C ILE A 156 5.76 9.29 10.48
N ASP A 157 6.91 8.81 10.95
CA ASP A 157 7.54 9.31 12.17
C ASP A 157 9.06 9.51 11.99
N PRO A 158 9.56 10.76 11.94
CA PRO A 158 8.80 12.02 11.84
C PRO A 158 8.34 12.33 10.40
N LEU A 159 7.27 13.11 10.29
CA LEU A 159 6.85 13.85 9.08
C LEU A 159 7.31 15.30 9.18
N ASN A 160 8.33 15.68 8.41
CA ASN A 160 8.80 17.06 8.28
C ASN A 160 8.49 17.58 6.88
N ALA A 161 7.51 18.47 6.73
CA ALA A 161 7.09 18.96 5.42
C ALA A 161 7.15 20.49 5.34
N HIS A 162 7.91 21.02 4.39
CA HIS A 162 7.92 22.44 4.03
C HIS A 162 7.41 22.60 2.60
N ILE A 163 6.30 23.32 2.43
CA ILE A 163 5.72 23.62 1.12
C ILE A 163 5.57 25.14 0.95
N ALA A 164 6.15 25.73 -0.09
CA ALA A 164 6.04 27.18 -0.30
C ALA A 164 4.65 27.57 -0.84
N THR A 165 4.10 26.84 -1.79
CA THR A 165 2.75 27.09 -2.33
C THR A 165 2.02 25.79 -2.66
N GLY A 166 0.77 25.65 -2.19
CA GLY A 166 -0.15 24.63 -2.67
C GLY A 166 -1.12 24.11 -1.62
N SER A 167 -1.20 22.80 -1.42
CA SER A 167 -2.14 22.23 -0.44
C SER A 167 -1.63 20.95 0.20
N ILE A 168 -2.04 20.70 1.44
CA ILE A 168 -1.69 19.50 2.20
C ILE A 168 -2.97 18.80 2.64
N ASN A 169 -3.13 17.53 2.29
CA ASN A 169 -4.25 16.69 2.72
C ASN A 169 -3.71 15.44 3.41
N LEU A 170 -3.84 15.38 4.74
CA LEU A 170 -3.42 14.23 5.53
C LEU A 170 -4.66 13.49 6.04
N SER A 171 -4.77 12.21 5.71
CA SER A 171 -5.84 11.34 6.22
C SER A 171 -5.24 10.15 6.96
N ALA A 172 -5.54 10.01 8.25
CA ALA A 172 -5.05 8.91 9.08
C ALA A 172 -3.51 8.73 9.02
N VAL A 173 -2.76 9.81 9.22
CA VAL A 173 -1.29 9.79 9.29
C VAL A 173 -0.83 9.70 10.76
N GLU A 174 -0.23 8.58 11.15
CA GLU A 174 0.30 8.37 12.51
C GLU A 174 1.74 8.89 12.65
N GLY A 175 2.19 9.14 13.88
CA GLY A 175 3.55 9.61 14.18
C GLY A 175 3.65 11.09 14.58
N SER A 176 4.88 11.60 14.69
CA SER A 176 5.16 13.01 14.94
C SER A 176 5.19 13.80 13.64
N SER A 177 4.67 15.03 13.62
CA SER A 177 4.68 15.87 12.43
C SER A 177 5.06 17.33 12.73
N ASP A 178 5.93 17.89 11.89
CA ASP A 178 6.26 19.31 11.82
C ASP A 178 6.06 19.80 10.38
N ILE A 179 5.04 20.63 10.16
CA ILE A 179 4.58 21.03 8.84
C ILE A 179 4.58 22.55 8.72
N HIS A 180 5.24 23.08 7.71
CA HIS A 180 5.24 24.50 7.36
C HIS A 180 4.73 24.69 5.92
N LEU A 181 3.61 25.40 5.77
CA LEU A 181 3.03 25.81 4.50
C LEU A 181 3.07 27.33 4.39
N GLU A 182 3.81 27.89 3.43
CA GLU A 182 3.88 29.36 3.32
C GLU A 182 2.57 29.91 2.73
N ASN A 183 2.09 29.34 1.62
CA ASN A 183 0.84 29.77 0.98
C ASN A 183 -0.02 28.58 0.59
N GLY A 184 -1.23 28.49 1.14
CA GLY A 184 -2.16 27.42 0.79
C GLY A 184 -2.99 26.90 1.96
N ASP A 185 -3.74 25.83 1.69
CA ASP A 185 -4.61 25.22 2.69
C ASP A 185 -4.08 23.86 3.15
N ILE A 186 -4.25 23.57 4.43
CA ILE A 186 -3.98 22.26 5.02
C ILE A 186 -5.24 21.66 5.61
N SER A 187 -5.51 20.39 5.28
CA SER A 187 -6.58 19.58 5.85
C SER A 187 -6.00 18.32 6.47
N ILE A 188 -6.22 18.13 7.77
CA ILE A 188 -5.76 16.97 8.53
C ILE A 188 -6.98 16.29 9.12
N GLN A 189 -7.18 15.02 8.77
CA GLN A 189 -8.40 14.28 9.04
C GLN A 189 -8.09 12.90 9.61
N TYR A 190 -8.56 12.63 10.82
CA TYR A 190 -8.51 11.31 11.45
C TYR A 190 -9.93 10.75 11.51
N PHE A 191 -10.39 10.13 10.42
CA PHE A 191 -11.70 9.50 10.38
C PHE A 191 -11.58 8.00 10.57
N ASN A 192 -12.16 7.48 11.66
CA ASN A 192 -12.56 6.08 11.82
C ASN A 192 -11.44 5.01 11.76
N THR A 193 -10.19 5.42 11.56
CA THR A 193 -9.02 4.65 11.96
C THR A 193 -8.90 4.81 13.47
N ASN A 194 -8.54 3.76 14.21
CA ASN A 194 -8.04 3.90 15.57
C ASN A 194 -6.56 4.28 15.40
N PRO A 195 -6.21 5.57 15.23
CA PRO A 195 -4.82 5.93 15.01
C PRO A 195 -4.14 5.56 16.31
N LYS A 196 -3.14 4.68 16.25
CA LYS A 196 -2.60 4.13 17.48
C LYS A 196 -1.94 5.23 18.30
N GLU A 197 -1.17 6.11 17.64
CA GLU A 197 -0.37 7.13 18.30
C GLU A 197 -0.20 8.36 17.39
N ILE A 198 -0.54 9.54 17.92
CA ILE A 198 -0.09 10.84 17.41
C ILE A 198 0.56 11.52 18.60
N ASP A 199 1.89 11.58 18.62
CA ASP A 199 2.61 12.18 19.74
C ASP A 199 2.50 13.70 19.67
N THR A 200 3.04 14.30 18.61
CA THR A 200 3.09 15.75 18.42
C THR A 200 2.75 16.14 16.99
N LEU A 201 1.78 17.04 16.81
CA LEU A 201 1.42 17.65 15.53
C LEU A 201 1.66 19.15 15.60
N LYS A 202 2.69 19.65 14.91
CA LYS A 202 2.98 21.07 14.74
C LYS A 202 2.70 21.46 13.30
N VAL A 203 1.87 22.48 13.11
CA VAL A 203 1.52 23.02 11.80
C VAL A 203 1.64 24.53 11.84
N LYS A 204 2.35 25.09 10.88
CA LYS A 204 2.46 26.53 10.63
C LYS A 204 2.01 26.84 9.20
N VAL A 205 1.05 27.74 9.06
CA VAL A 205 0.57 28.24 7.76
C VAL A 205 0.78 29.75 7.69
N ASP A 206 1.64 30.27 6.82
CA ASP A 206 1.83 31.72 6.76
C ASP A 206 0.62 32.42 6.13
N SER A 207 0.08 31.88 5.04
CA SER A 207 -1.12 32.41 4.38
C SER A 207 -2.04 31.29 3.87
N GLY A 208 -3.20 31.12 4.52
CA GLY A 208 -4.26 30.21 4.12
C GLY A 208 -4.93 29.53 5.32
N ASN A 209 -5.70 28.48 5.09
CA ASN A 209 -6.55 27.88 6.12
C ASN A 209 -5.97 26.55 6.63
N ALA A 210 -6.11 26.30 7.92
CA ALA A 210 -5.79 25.03 8.54
C ALA A 210 -7.06 24.37 9.07
N THR A 211 -7.37 23.17 8.60
CA THR A 211 -8.49 22.35 9.08
C THR A 211 -7.96 21.12 9.81
N PHE A 212 -8.37 20.91 11.05
CA PHE A 212 -8.02 19.74 11.84
C PHE A 212 -9.26 19.03 12.38
N ILE A 213 -9.45 17.78 11.96
CA ILE A 213 -10.58 16.94 12.35
C ILE A 213 -10.04 15.66 13.00
N ALA A 214 -10.40 15.42 14.25
CA ALA A 214 -9.92 14.24 14.99
C ALA A 214 -11.01 13.61 15.86
N PRO A 215 -11.00 12.28 16.05
CA PRO A 215 -11.94 11.64 16.95
C PRO A 215 -11.53 11.95 18.39
N ALA A 216 -12.49 11.97 19.31
CA ALA A 216 -12.20 12.32 20.70
C ALA A 216 -11.43 11.26 21.50
N SER A 217 -11.28 10.06 20.94
CA SER A 217 -10.40 9.03 21.51
C SER A 217 -8.92 9.35 21.32
N LEU A 218 -8.60 10.32 20.46
CA LEU A 218 -7.25 10.74 20.17
C LEU A 218 -6.82 11.80 21.21
N ASN A 219 -5.66 11.60 21.83
CA ASN A 219 -5.06 12.55 22.78
C ASN A 219 -3.78 13.20 22.21
N PRO A 220 -3.86 13.96 21.10
CA PRO A 220 -2.68 14.54 20.48
C PRO A 220 -2.22 15.81 21.20
N LYS A 221 -0.92 16.10 21.15
CA LYS A 221 -0.38 17.45 21.37
C LYS A 221 -0.39 18.20 20.04
N VAL A 222 -1.37 19.08 19.84
CA VAL A 222 -1.54 19.79 18.58
C VAL A 222 -1.23 21.27 18.74
N ALA A 223 -0.33 21.78 17.91
CA ALA A 223 -0.07 23.20 17.76
C ALA A 223 -0.34 23.62 16.31
N LEU A 224 -1.39 24.43 16.08
CA LEU A 224 -1.69 25.00 14.76
C LEU A 224 -1.48 26.51 14.82
N THR A 225 -0.61 27.03 13.98
CA THR A 225 -0.35 28.46 13.86
C THR A 225 -0.69 28.93 12.45
N THR A 226 -1.46 30.01 12.32
CA THR A 226 -1.62 30.71 11.05
C THR A 226 -1.25 32.19 11.17
N VAL A 227 -0.51 32.74 10.19
CA VAL A 227 -0.22 34.18 10.18
C VAL A 227 -1.37 34.94 9.53
N LYS A 228 -1.86 34.49 8.37
CA LYS A 228 -3.05 35.03 7.70
C LYS A 228 -3.97 33.90 7.26
N GLY A 229 -5.21 33.89 7.71
CA GLY A 229 -6.22 32.90 7.34
C GLY A 229 -6.88 32.26 8.56
N ASN A 230 -7.63 31.18 8.36
CA ASN A 230 -8.51 30.65 9.40
C ASN A 230 -8.06 29.29 9.89
N ILE A 231 -8.20 29.05 11.19
CA ILE A 231 -8.13 27.70 11.76
C ILE A 231 -9.56 27.21 11.94
N ARG A 232 -9.89 26.07 11.34
CA ARG A 232 -11.12 25.33 11.60
C ARG A 232 -10.77 24.03 12.29
N ASN A 233 -11.41 23.76 13.40
CA ASN A 233 -11.24 22.49 14.09
C ASN A 233 -12.59 21.87 14.42
N GLU A 234 -12.69 20.56 14.21
CA GLU A 234 -13.89 19.79 14.51
C GLU A 234 -13.57 18.60 15.42
N PHE A 235 -14.28 18.52 16.54
CA PHE A 235 -14.24 17.35 17.43
C PHE A 235 -15.63 16.73 17.54
N PRO A 236 -15.90 15.64 16.79
CA PRO A 236 -17.23 15.05 16.80
C PRO A 236 -17.65 14.47 18.18
N HIS A 237 -16.74 14.15 19.11
CA HIS A 237 -17.10 13.33 20.29
C HIS A 237 -16.37 13.61 21.63
N LEU A 238 -15.96 14.84 21.99
CA LEU A 238 -15.23 15.10 23.25
C LEU A 238 -16.04 14.67 24.50
N LYS A 239 -15.84 13.44 24.98
CA LYS A 239 -16.35 12.94 26.27
C LYS A 239 -15.16 12.47 27.11
N GLY A 240 -14.74 13.30 28.05
CA GLY A 240 -13.92 12.88 29.19
C GLY A 240 -12.44 12.57 28.92
N SER A 241 -11.84 13.02 27.81
CA SER A 241 -10.38 13.00 27.70
C SER A 241 -9.79 14.16 28.50
N SER A 242 -8.99 13.85 29.52
CA SER A 242 -8.28 14.82 30.36
C SER A 242 -7.03 15.40 29.70
N ASP A 243 -6.56 14.83 28.59
CA ASP A 243 -5.18 15.02 28.11
C ASP A 243 -5.10 15.71 26.74
N LEU A 244 -6.20 16.29 26.26
CA LEU A 244 -6.21 17.02 24.99
C LEU A 244 -5.50 18.38 25.14
N ASN A 245 -4.33 18.52 24.51
CA ASN A 245 -3.57 19.77 24.49
C ASN A 245 -3.61 20.40 23.08
N LEU A 246 -4.37 21.48 22.96
CA LEU A 246 -4.53 22.24 21.71
C LEU A 246 -3.99 23.65 21.91
N ASN A 247 -3.04 24.04 21.07
CA ASN A 247 -2.56 25.40 20.98
C ASN A 247 -2.85 25.95 19.58
N PHE A 248 -3.78 26.90 19.49
CA PHE A 248 -4.14 27.56 18.24
C PHE A 248 -3.75 29.03 18.30
N THR A 249 -2.92 29.47 17.35
CA THR A 249 -2.50 30.87 17.22
C THR A 249 -2.87 31.40 15.84
N VAL A 250 -3.60 32.51 15.77
CA VAL A 250 -3.94 33.20 14.52
C VAL A 250 -3.59 34.67 14.67
N ASN A 251 -2.73 35.19 13.79
CA ASN A 251 -2.39 36.62 13.79
C ASN A 251 -3.48 37.44 13.07
N LYS A 252 -3.88 37.04 11.86
CA LYS A 252 -4.96 37.67 11.08
C LYS A 252 -5.93 36.64 10.54
N GLY A 253 -7.13 36.56 11.12
CA GLY A 253 -8.20 35.68 10.68
C GLY A 253 -9.01 35.15 11.87
N ASN A 254 -9.74 34.05 11.67
CA ASN A 254 -10.62 33.50 12.70
C ASN A 254 -10.21 32.08 13.12
N ILE A 255 -10.46 31.76 14.39
CA ILE A 255 -10.45 30.39 14.89
C ILE A 255 -11.91 29.96 15.03
N THR A 256 -12.31 28.91 14.31
CA THR A 256 -13.64 28.31 14.41
C THR A 256 -13.51 26.91 14.98
N ILE A 257 -13.99 26.72 16.21
CA ILE A 257 -14.09 25.42 16.85
C ILE A 257 -15.52 24.94 16.70
N LEU A 258 -15.76 24.02 15.78
CA LEU A 258 -17.05 23.40 15.62
C LEU A 258 -17.12 22.22 16.57
N LYS A 259 -17.98 22.37 17.58
CA LYS A 259 -18.56 21.22 18.24
C LYS A 259 -19.53 20.65 17.24
N THR A 260 -19.13 19.64 16.46
CA THR A 260 -20.08 18.93 15.61
C THR A 260 -21.13 18.38 16.56
N PRO A 261 -22.38 18.92 16.56
CA PRO A 261 -23.41 18.36 17.39
C PRO A 261 -23.52 16.89 17.01
N VAL A 262 -23.88 16.06 17.97
CA VAL A 262 -24.32 14.70 17.68
C VAL A 262 -25.67 14.84 16.93
N SER A 263 -25.71 15.45 15.74
CA SER A 263 -26.77 15.21 14.79
C SER A 263 -26.56 13.76 14.43
N GLY A 264 -27.29 12.91 15.16
CA GLY A 264 -27.09 11.49 15.20
C GLY A 264 -26.81 10.99 13.80
N ILE A 265 -25.76 10.17 13.66
CA ILE A 265 -25.75 9.16 12.62
C ILE A 265 -27.20 8.70 12.54
N SER A 266 -27.87 9.04 11.43
CA SER A 266 -29.30 8.80 11.29
C SER A 266 -29.55 7.37 11.73
N PRO A 267 -30.63 7.04 12.44
CA PRO A 267 -30.94 5.65 12.78
C PRO A 267 -30.72 4.72 11.57
N LYS A 268 -31.02 5.20 10.35
CA LYS A 268 -30.70 4.54 9.08
C LYS A 268 -29.21 4.33 8.82
N THR A 269 -28.36 5.32 9.06
CA THR A 269 -26.91 5.20 8.86
C THR A 269 -26.27 4.31 9.94
N LYS A 270 -26.75 4.32 11.19
CA LYS A 270 -26.30 3.38 12.24
C LYS A 270 -26.70 1.96 11.86
N GLU A 271 -27.92 1.77 11.39
CA GLU A 271 -28.44 0.50 10.92
C GLU A 271 -27.68 0.01 9.68
N GLN A 272 -27.33 0.89 8.74
CA GLN A 272 -26.48 0.56 7.59
C GLN A 272 -25.08 0.10 8.02
N ILE A 273 -24.39 0.85 8.88
CA ILE A 273 -23.07 0.47 9.40
C ILE A 273 -23.16 -0.87 10.15
N GLN A 274 -24.18 -1.05 10.98
CA GLN A 274 -24.38 -2.29 11.73
C GLN A 274 -24.69 -3.48 10.80
N ASN A 275 -25.47 -3.26 9.74
CA ASN A 275 -25.76 -4.26 8.72
C ASN A 275 -24.52 -4.61 7.89
N GLU A 276 -23.68 -3.63 7.56
CA GLU A 276 -22.43 -3.86 6.84
C GLU A 276 -21.42 -4.63 7.70
N MET A 277 -21.32 -4.30 9.00
CA MET A 277 -20.50 -5.07 9.94
C MET A 277 -21.01 -6.49 10.12
N ARG A 278 -22.34 -6.69 10.25
CA ARG A 278 -22.96 -8.03 10.28
C ARG A 278 -22.66 -8.81 9.00
N LYS A 279 -22.71 -8.16 7.83
CA LYS A 279 -22.36 -8.76 6.53
C LYS A 279 -20.90 -9.19 6.49
N LYS A 280 -19.96 -8.32 6.85
CA LYS A 280 -18.51 -8.63 6.90
C LYS A 280 -18.19 -9.75 7.90
N ALA A 281 -18.83 -9.74 9.07
CA ALA A 281 -18.69 -10.81 10.06
C ALA A 281 -19.21 -12.16 9.53
N LYS A 282 -20.37 -12.15 8.85
CA LYS A 282 -20.93 -13.34 8.21
C LYS A 282 -20.02 -13.88 7.10
N GLU A 283 -19.52 -13.01 6.20
CA GLU A 283 -18.56 -13.39 5.15
C GLU A 283 -17.26 -13.96 5.74
N LYS A 284 -16.75 -13.38 6.82
CA LYS A 284 -15.56 -13.89 7.52
C LYS A 284 -15.80 -15.27 8.14
N ALA A 285 -16.97 -15.50 8.74
CA ALA A 285 -17.36 -16.80 9.29
C ALA A 285 -17.55 -17.86 8.18
N GLU A 286 -18.15 -17.49 7.05
CA GLU A 286 -18.30 -18.35 5.87
C GLU A 286 -16.94 -18.71 5.24
N ARG A 287 -16.00 -17.77 5.18
CA ARG A 287 -14.62 -18.05 4.73
C ARG A 287 -13.92 -19.04 5.66
N LYS A 288 -14.07 -18.89 6.98
CA LYS A 288 -13.47 -19.81 7.96
C LYS A 288 -14.04 -21.23 7.85
N THR A 289 -15.36 -21.36 7.75
CA THR A 289 -16.02 -22.67 7.57
C THR A 289 -15.66 -23.32 6.23
N ARG A 290 -15.56 -22.56 5.13
CA ARG A 290 -15.04 -23.08 3.85
C ARG A 290 -13.59 -23.56 3.94
N ALA A 291 -12.73 -22.82 4.64
CA ALA A 291 -11.34 -23.24 4.84
C ALA A 291 -11.23 -24.52 5.66
N GLU A 292 -12.02 -24.65 6.74
CA GLU A 292 -12.10 -25.88 7.55
C GLU A 292 -12.65 -27.07 6.76
N LEU A 293 -13.69 -26.85 5.95
CA LEU A 293 -14.25 -27.89 5.08
C LEU A 293 -13.22 -28.35 4.04
N LYS A 294 -12.50 -27.40 3.41
CA LYS A 294 -11.44 -27.70 2.45
C LYS A 294 -10.31 -28.53 3.08
N LYS A 295 -9.87 -28.15 4.29
CA LYS A 295 -8.86 -28.91 5.05
C LYS A 295 -9.35 -30.33 5.38
N LYS A 296 -10.63 -30.49 5.75
CA LYS A 296 -11.24 -31.80 6.02
C LYS A 296 -11.32 -32.67 4.76
N THR A 297 -11.64 -32.09 3.60
CA THR A 297 -11.65 -32.82 2.32
C THR A 297 -10.24 -33.24 1.88
N GLU A 298 -9.24 -32.38 2.02
CA GLU A 298 -7.84 -32.71 1.72
C GLU A 298 -7.32 -33.86 2.60
N LEU A 299 -7.67 -33.86 3.90
CA LEU A 299 -7.32 -34.96 4.80
C LEU A 299 -8.00 -36.28 4.41
N ARG A 300 -9.28 -36.23 3.98
CA ARG A 300 -10.00 -37.41 3.52
C ARG A 300 -9.42 -37.98 2.24
N GLU A 301 -9.09 -37.13 1.25
CA GLU A 301 -8.42 -37.57 0.02
C GLU A 301 -7.05 -38.16 0.30
N LYS A 302 -6.27 -37.56 1.23
CA LYS A 302 -4.97 -38.10 1.63
C LYS A 302 -5.10 -39.48 2.30
N ALA A 303 -6.10 -39.66 3.16
CA ALA A 303 -6.39 -40.95 3.78
C ALA A 303 -6.83 -42.01 2.75
N GLU A 304 -7.67 -41.63 1.78
CA GLU A 304 -8.11 -42.54 0.72
C GLU A 304 -6.96 -42.94 -0.21
N ARG A 305 -6.08 -42.00 -0.58
CA ARG A 305 -4.86 -42.30 -1.34
C ARG A 305 -3.95 -43.28 -0.60
N LYS A 306 -3.80 -43.12 0.71
CA LYS A 306 -3.01 -44.04 1.55
C LYS A 306 -3.65 -45.43 1.60
N ALA A 307 -4.96 -45.53 1.81
CA ALA A 307 -5.67 -46.81 1.82
C ALA A 307 -5.58 -47.54 0.47
N ARG A 308 -5.67 -46.81 -0.66
CA ARG A 308 -5.48 -47.39 -1.99
C ARG A 308 -4.06 -47.89 -2.23
N ALA A 309 -3.05 -47.18 -1.73
CA ALA A 309 -1.66 -47.60 -1.81
C ALA A 309 -1.41 -48.88 -1.00
N GLU A 310 -1.92 -48.95 0.23
CA GLU A 310 -1.83 -50.15 1.09
C GLU A 310 -2.55 -51.35 0.47
N LEU A 311 -3.73 -51.15 -0.13
CA LEU A 311 -4.44 -52.21 -0.83
C LEU A 311 -3.62 -52.74 -2.01
N LYS A 312 -3.06 -51.84 -2.84
CA LYS A 312 -2.23 -52.22 -3.98
C LYS A 312 -0.98 -53.01 -3.56
N GLU A 313 -0.32 -52.59 -2.49
CA GLU A 313 0.83 -53.31 -1.93
C GLU A 313 0.44 -54.72 -1.46
N LYS A 314 -0.73 -54.86 -0.82
CA LYS A 314 -1.24 -56.17 -0.40
C LYS A 314 -1.50 -57.09 -1.60
N THR A 315 -2.14 -56.59 -2.66
CA THR A 315 -2.41 -57.38 -3.88
C THR A 315 -1.11 -57.80 -4.57
N GLU A 316 -0.11 -56.91 -4.65
CA GLU A 316 1.20 -57.24 -5.23
C GLU A 316 1.94 -58.32 -4.42
N ARG A 317 1.82 -58.29 -3.08
CA ARG A 317 2.39 -59.35 -2.22
C ARG A 317 1.67 -60.68 -2.41
N GLU A 318 0.34 -60.68 -2.54
CA GLU A 318 -0.46 -61.90 -2.78
C GLU A 318 -0.14 -62.51 -4.16
N GLU A 319 -0.08 -61.70 -5.22
CA GLU A 319 0.34 -62.18 -6.55
C GLU A 319 1.75 -62.77 -6.54
N LYS A 320 2.70 -62.12 -5.83
CA LYS A 320 4.07 -62.62 -5.72
C LYS A 320 4.12 -63.96 -4.99
N ALA A 321 3.34 -64.12 -3.92
CA ALA A 321 3.22 -65.37 -3.18
C ALA A 321 2.61 -66.49 -4.05
N GLU A 322 1.57 -66.18 -4.83
CA GLU A 322 0.95 -67.14 -5.75
C GLU A 322 1.92 -67.58 -6.85
N ARG A 323 2.68 -66.65 -7.44
CA ARG A 323 3.73 -66.97 -8.43
C ARG A 323 4.80 -67.88 -7.84
N SER A 324 5.25 -67.63 -6.60
CA SER A 324 6.20 -68.52 -5.93
C SER A 324 5.63 -69.92 -5.65
N ALA A 325 4.38 -70.00 -5.20
CA ALA A 325 3.72 -71.28 -4.95
C ALA A 325 3.52 -72.10 -6.24
N LYS A 326 3.22 -71.42 -7.36
CA LYS A 326 3.10 -72.06 -8.67
C LYS A 326 4.45 -72.58 -9.17
N ALA A 327 5.53 -71.81 -9.01
CA ALA A 327 6.88 -72.22 -9.35
C ALA A 327 7.35 -73.45 -8.54
N GLU A 328 6.99 -73.50 -7.26
CA GLU A 328 7.29 -74.64 -6.39
C GLU A 328 6.52 -75.91 -6.81
N ARG A 329 5.23 -75.77 -7.17
CA ARG A 329 4.43 -76.88 -7.71
C ARG A 329 5.00 -77.42 -9.03
N SER A 330 5.43 -76.57 -9.95
CA SER A 330 6.07 -77.01 -11.19
C SER A 330 7.40 -77.72 -10.95
N ALA A 331 8.23 -77.21 -10.03
CA ALA A 331 9.50 -77.86 -9.67
C ALA A 331 9.27 -79.24 -9.02
N LYS A 332 8.21 -79.39 -8.22
CA LYS A 332 7.85 -80.68 -7.60
C LYS A 332 7.32 -81.70 -8.62
N ALA A 333 6.54 -81.24 -9.62
CA ALA A 333 6.09 -82.08 -10.73
C ALA A 333 7.27 -82.58 -11.60
N GLU A 334 8.25 -81.71 -11.85
CA GLU A 334 9.43 -82.06 -12.64
C GLU A 334 10.34 -83.07 -11.91
N ARG A 335 10.42 -83.00 -10.57
CA ARG A 335 11.13 -84.00 -9.74
C ARG A 335 10.44 -85.36 -9.64
N SER A 336 9.13 -85.44 -9.89
CA SER A 336 8.39 -86.70 -9.87
C SER A 336 8.29 -87.36 -11.25
N ALA A 337 8.74 -86.68 -12.31
CA ALA A 337 8.86 -87.20 -13.67
C ALA A 337 10.27 -87.72 -14.01
N LYS A 338 11.24 -87.58 -13.09
CA LYS A 338 12.58 -88.18 -13.15
C LYS A 338 12.65 -89.38 -12.22
#